data_AF-A0A4R2CJA9-F1
#
_entry.id   AF-A0A4R2CJA9-F1
#
_cell.length_a   1.000
_cell.length_b   1.000
_cell.length_c   1.000
_cell.angle_alpha   90.00
_cell.angle_beta   90.00
_cell.angle_gamma   90.00
#
_symmetry.space_group_name_H-M   'P 1'
#
loop_
_entity.id
_entity.type
_entity.pdbx_description
1 polymer ?
#
loop_
_entity_poly.entity_id
_entity_poly.type
_entity_poly.pdbx_seq_one_letter_code
_entity_poly.pdbx_strand_id
1 'polypeptide(L)' 'MSNQRQYQVHVIRDGFVIDTHTAPAALAQQYANVMRLLYPNDQIRCDRVPEMQTPAAAIARPRNDPGAIVAPDGRS' A
#
# COMPACT_ATOMS: atom_id res chain seq x y z
N MET A 1 6.07 -7.78 -16.32
CA MET A 1 6.20 -7.75 -14.85
C MET A 1 4.88 -8.23 -14.29
N SER A 2 4.81 -9.45 -13.75
CA SER A 2 3.54 -10.03 -13.28
C SER A 2 3.15 -9.38 -11.95
N ASN A 3 2.11 -8.54 -11.95
CA ASN A 3 1.43 -8.09 -10.73
C ASN A 3 0.80 -9.32 -10.07
N GLN A 4 1.58 -10.02 -9.24
CA GLN A 4 1.03 -11.07 -8.40
C GLN A 4 0.17 -10.41 -7.33
N ARG A 5 -1.14 -10.49 -7.54
CA ARG A 5 -2.15 -10.08 -6.55
C ARG A 5 -1.85 -10.79 -5.23
N GLN A 6 -1.72 -10.02 -4.15
CA GLN A 6 -1.47 -10.53 -2.81
C GLN A 6 -2.73 -10.48 -1.97
N TYR A 7 -2.84 -11.41 -1.04
CA TYR A 7 -3.91 -11.50 -0.05
C TYR A 7 -3.31 -11.60 1.34
N GLN A 8 -4.00 -11.04 2.32
CA GLN A 8 -3.73 -11.23 3.73
C GLN A 8 -4.74 -12.21 4.30
N VAL A 9 -4.25 -13.23 4.99
CA VAL A 9 -5.05 -14.20 5.73
C VAL A 9 -4.90 -13.87 7.21
N HIS A 10 -6.00 -13.47 7.83
CA HIS A 10 -6.09 -13.09 9.24
C HIS A 10 -6.71 -14.22 10.05
N VAL A 11 -6.13 -14.50 11.22
CA VAL A 11 -6.71 -15.36 12.24
C VAL A 11 -7.31 -14.45 13.31
N ILE A 12 -8.61 -14.57 13.55
CA ILE A 12 -9.37 -13.70 14.45
C ILE A 12 -9.92 -14.53 15.60
N ARG A 13 -9.51 -14.18 16.82
CA ARG A 13 -9.97 -14.78 18.08
C ARG A 13 -10.64 -13.73 18.93
N ASP A 14 -11.87 -13.98 19.36
CA ASP A 14 -12.66 -13.06 20.19
C ASP A 14 -12.76 -11.63 19.61
N GLY A 15 -12.77 -11.51 18.28
CA GLY A 15 -12.81 -10.23 17.57
C GLY A 15 -11.44 -9.54 17.38
N PHE A 16 -10.36 -10.10 17.90
CA PHE A 16 -9.00 -9.59 17.74
C PHE A 16 -8.22 -10.38 16.69
N VAL A 17 -7.48 -9.68 15.84
CA VAL A 17 -6.52 -10.31 14.94
C VAL A 17 -5.32 -10.78 15.76
N ILE A 18 -5.14 -12.08 15.87
CA ILE A 18 -4.03 -12.71 16.61
C ILE A 18 -2.88 -13.12 15.70
N ASP A 19 -3.14 -13.28 14.40
CA ASP A 19 -2.12 -13.62 13.41
C ASP A 19 -2.51 -13.09 12.03
N THR A 20 -1.52 -12.78 11.19
CA THR A 20 -1.71 -12.27 9.83
C THR A 20 -0.57 -12.72 8.92
N HIS A 21 -0.92 -13.43 7.84
CA HIS A 21 0.02 -13.93 6.85
C HIS A 21 -0.29 -13.39 5.47
N THR A 22 0.74 -13.10 4.68
CA THR A 22 0.57 -12.71 3.28
C THR A 22 0.77 -13.91 2.38
N ALA A 23 -0.18 -14.14 1.46
CA ALA A 23 -0.13 -15.22 0.50
C ALA A 23 -0.40 -14.71 -0.93
N PRO A 24 0.25 -15.29 -1.95
CA PRO A 24 -0.12 -15.05 -3.35
C PRO A 24 -1.57 -15.47 -3.60
N ALA A 25 -2.28 -14.76 -4.50
CA ALA A 25 -3.67 -15.06 -4.84
C ALA A 25 -3.95 -16.52 -5.18
N ALA A 26 -3.02 -17.18 -5.89
CA ALA A 26 -3.14 -18.58 -6.27
C ALA A 26 -3.17 -19.54 -5.07
N LEU A 27 -2.55 -19.15 -3.94
CA LEU A 27 -2.38 -19.99 -2.75
C LEU A 27 -3.20 -19.51 -1.55
N ALA A 28 -3.70 -18.27 -1.57
CA ALA A 28 -4.39 -17.66 -0.44
C ALA A 28 -5.56 -18.50 0.09
N GLN A 29 -6.35 -19.09 -0.82
CA GLN A 29 -7.48 -19.94 -0.43
C GLN A 29 -7.03 -21.27 0.22
N GLN A 30 -5.99 -21.90 -0.33
CA GLN A 30 -5.45 -23.15 0.22
C GLN A 30 -4.81 -22.90 1.58
N TYR A 31 -4.09 -21.78 1.71
CA TYR A 31 -3.50 -21.36 2.97
C TYR A 31 -4.57 -21.12 4.04
N ALA A 32 -5.66 -20.41 3.70
CA ALA A 32 -6.79 -20.23 4.62
C ALA A 32 -7.42 -21.57 5.05
N ASN A 33 -7.49 -22.57 4.16
CA ASN A 33 -7.97 -23.90 4.53
C ASN A 33 -7.04 -24.60 5.53
N VAL A 34 -5.73 -24.47 5.38
CA VAL A 34 -4.77 -25.00 6.36
C VAL A 34 -4.92 -24.28 7.71
N MET A 35 -5.07 -22.95 7.70
CA MET A 35 -5.29 -22.18 8.93
C MET A 35 -6.55 -22.63 9.69
N ARG A 36 -7.63 -23.00 8.98
CA ARG A 36 -8.83 -23.56 9.62
C ARG A 36 -8.58 -24.89 10.34
N LEU A 37 -7.59 -25.67 9.91
CA LEU A 37 -7.24 -26.92 10.58
C LEU A 37 -6.38 -26.67 11.83
N LEU A 38 -5.52 -25.66 11.79
CA LEU A 38 -4.66 -25.29 12.93
C LEU A 38 -5.40 -24.50 14.01
N TYR A 39 -6.37 -23.68 13.59
CA TYR A 39 -7.14 -22.77 14.44
C TYR A 39 -8.64 -23.06 14.31
N PRO A 40 -9.13 -24.24 14.74
CA PRO A 40 -10.48 -24.72 14.44
C PRO A 40 -11.60 -23.91 15.10
N ASN A 41 -11.29 -23.17 16.17
CA ASN A 41 -12.25 -22.35 16.91
C ASN A 41 -12.16 -20.87 16.53
N ASP A 42 -11.22 -20.48 15.67
CA ASP A 42 -10.98 -19.08 15.32
C ASP A 42 -11.57 -18.77 13.93
N GLN A 43 -11.89 -17.49 13.72
CA GLN A 43 -12.38 -17.04 12.42
C GLN A 43 -11.20 -16.78 11.48
N ILE A 44 -11.23 -17.38 10.29
CA ILE A 44 -10.21 -17.17 9.26
C ILE A 44 -10.77 -16.27 8.16
N ARG A 45 -10.21 -15.07 8.03
CA ARG A 45 -10.61 -14.06 7.03
C ARG A 45 -9.50 -13.88 6.00
N CYS A 46 -9.87 -13.74 4.73
CA CYS A 46 -8.94 -13.52 3.64
C CYS A 46 -9.31 -12.22 2.91
N ASP A 47 -8.46 -11.21 3.02
CA ASP A 47 -8.65 -9.90 2.41
C ASP A 47 -7.64 -9.69 1.29
N ARG A 48 -8.07 -9.05 0.20
CA ARG A 48 -7.17 -8.68 -0.88
C ARG A 48 -6.34 -7.49 -0.43
N VAL A 49 -5.02 -7.58 -0.55
CA VAL A 49 -4.14 -6.44 -0.32
C VAL A 49 -4.27 -5.50 -1.52
N PRO A 50 -4.71 -4.24 -1.33
CA PRO A 50 -4.68 -3.27 -2.42
C PRO A 50 -3.21 -3.04 -2.78
N GLU A 51 -2.87 -3.25 -4.05
CA GLU A 51 -1.56 -2.90 -4.57
C GLU A 51 -1.40 -1.39 -4.35
N MET A 52 -0.46 -1.00 -3.48
CA MET A 52 -0.14 0.40 -3.29
C MET A 52 0.33 0.91 -4.64
N GLN A 53 -0.55 1.60 -5.36
CA GLN A 53 -0.16 2.38 -6.52
C GLN A 53 0.85 3.37 -5.99
N THR A 54 2.13 3.14 -6.30
CA THR A 54 3.15 4.17 -6.17
C THR A 54 2.56 5.41 -6.85
N PRO A 55 2.41 6.56 -6.19
CA PRO A 55 2.04 7.77 -6.90
C PRO A 55 3.18 8.07 -7.87
N ALA A 56 2.98 7.67 -9.12
CA ALA A 56 3.80 8.09 -10.23
C ALA A 56 3.59 9.61 -10.36
N ALA A 57 4.68 10.34 -10.15
CA ALA A 57 4.85 11.75 -10.41
C ALA A 57 3.97 12.72 -9.57
N ALA A 58 4.62 13.38 -8.61
CA ALA A 58 4.27 14.74 -8.24
C ALA A 58 5.48 15.68 -8.45
N ILE A 59 5.65 16.04 -9.73
CA ILE A 59 5.92 17.41 -10.20
C ILE A 59 7.33 17.96 -9.95
N ALA A 60 8.11 18.00 -11.03
CA ALA A 60 9.19 18.96 -11.22
C ALA A 60 8.69 20.37 -10.88
N ARG A 61 9.22 20.97 -9.82
CA ARG A 61 8.95 22.38 -9.50
C ARG A 61 9.48 23.23 -10.65
N PRO A 62 8.71 24.18 -11.23
CA PRO A 62 9.32 25.22 -12.03
C PRO A 62 10.28 26.00 -11.11
N ARG A 63 11.55 26.12 -11.51
CA ARG A 63 12.47 27.10 -10.92
C ARG A 63 11.83 28.45 -11.16
N ASN A 64 11.24 29.01 -10.10
CA ASN A 64 10.83 30.39 -10.05
C ASN A 64 12.13 31.19 -9.98
N ASP A 65 12.55 31.78 -11.10
CA ASP A 65 13.73 32.64 -11.20
C ASP A 65 13.41 33.97 -10.48
N PRO A 66 14.00 34.27 -9.31
CA PRO A 66 13.71 35.50 -8.63
C PRO A 66 14.68 36.59 -9.12
N GLY A 67 14.15 37.56 -9.86
CA GLY A 67 14.58 38.94 -9.74
C GLY A 67 15.71 39.42 -10.66
N ALA A 68 15.31 40.05 -11.77
CA ALA A 68 16.00 41.24 -12.25
C ALA A 68 14.95 42.37 -12.30
N ILE A 69 14.76 43.04 -11.16
CA ILE A 69 13.95 44.24 -11.06
C ILE A 69 14.77 45.36 -11.72
N VAL A 70 14.23 45.96 -12.76
CA VAL A 70 14.80 47.10 -13.48
C VAL A 70 14.99 48.27 -12.51
N ALA A 71 16.21 48.77 -12.37
CA ALA A 71 16.49 50.01 -11.63
C ALA A 71 16.04 51.23 -12.48
N PRO A 72 15.31 52.20 -11.92
CA PRO A 72 14.88 53.39 -12.66
C PRO A 72 16.00 54.42 -12.77
N ASP A 73 16.06 55.05 -13.95
CA ASP A 73 16.92 56.15 -14.38
C ASP A 73 17.06 57.28 -13.34
N GLY A 74 18.27 57.46 -12.81
CA GLY A 74 18.62 58.50 -11.84
C GLY A 74 19.46 59.60 -12.50
N ARG A 75 18.80 60.67 -12.94
CA ARG A 75 19.37 61.97 -13.31
C ARG A 75 20.25 62.57 -12.20
N SER A 76 21.44 63.06 -12.55
CA SER A 76 21.98 64.40 -12.22
C SER A 76 23.28 64.66 -12.99
#